data_AF-D0SGH9-F1
#
_entry.id   AF-D0SGH9-F1
#
_cell.length_a   1.000
_cell.length_b   1.000
_cell.length_c   1.000
_cell.angle_alpha   90.00
_cell.angle_beta   90.00
_cell.angle_gamma   90.00
#
_symmetry.space_group_name_H-M   'P 1'
#
loop_
_entity.id
_entity.type
_entity.pdbx_description
1 polymer ?
#
loop_
_entity_poly.entity_id
_entity_poly.type
_entity_poly.pdbx_seq_one_letter_code
_entity_poly.pdbx_strand_id
1 'polypeptide(L)'
;MKQFFFKYLTLSLDKVFSRSVMLVEGDSLPPQMPIRSIVVTVEDEEIWCVGLKCPCGCGYTIELPIIKEAKPRWDLNINLQNQISLYPSVFLKKGCKSHFWVKNGKIIWCS
;
A
#
# COMPACT_ATOMS: atom_id res chain seq x y z
N MET A 1 15.77 8.26 18.20
CA MET A 1 16.73 7.70 17.21
C MET A 1 16.16 6.61 16.32
N LYS A 2 15.59 5.51 16.85
CA LYS A 2 15.11 4.36 16.05
C LYS A 2 14.09 4.72 14.97
N GLN A 3 13.07 5.52 15.30
CA GLN A 3 11.99 5.87 14.36
C GLN A 3 12.45 6.74 13.18
N PHE A 4 13.42 7.63 13.41
CA PHE A 4 14.00 8.47 12.36
C PHE A 4 14.84 7.66 11.37
N PHE A 5 15.66 6.72 11.86
CA PHE A 5 16.45 5.84 10.99
C PHE A 5 15.55 4.96 10.12
N PHE A 6 14.51 4.36 10.70
CA PHE A 6 13.53 3.55 9.97
C PHE A 6 12.77 4.35 8.89
N LYS A 7 12.46 5.62 9.16
CA LYS A 7 11.83 6.52 8.20
C LYS A 7 12.71 6.72 6.97
N TYR A 8 13.96 7.14 7.16
CA TYR A 8 14.88 7.39 6.05
C TYR A 8 15.22 6.13 5.28
N LEU A 9 15.40 5.00 5.97
CA LEU A 9 15.64 3.71 5.33
C LEU A 9 14.46 3.29 4.44
N THR A 10 13.22 3.40 4.94
CA THR A 10 12.01 3.06 4.17
C THR A 10 11.92 3.89 2.89
N LEU A 11 12.10 5.21 3.02
CA LEU A 11 12.06 6.14 1.88
C LEU A 11 13.15 5.84 0.86
N SER A 12 14.38 5.59 1.29
CA SER A 12 15.49 5.25 0.40
C SER A 12 15.25 3.93 -0.32
N LEU A 13 14.74 2.91 0.38
CA LEU A 13 14.39 1.63 -0.23
C LEU A 13 13.23 1.77 -1.22
N ASP A 14 12.22 2.62 -0.95
CA ASP A 14 11.08 2.83 -1.86
C ASP A 14 11.47 3.54 -3.17
N LYS A 15 12.58 4.29 -3.16
CA LYS A 15 13.13 4.89 -4.38
C LYS A 15 13.77 3.86 -5.31
N VAL A 16 14.34 2.80 -4.75
CA VAL A 16 15.17 1.84 -5.50
C VAL A 16 14.41 0.55 -5.80
N PHE A 17 13.69 0.03 -4.80
CA PHE A 17 13.07 -1.30 -4.84
C PHE A 17 11.56 -1.24 -4.78
N SER A 18 10.91 -2.06 -5.61
CA SER A 18 9.48 -2.34 -5.48
C SER A 18 9.18 -2.99 -4.13
N ARG A 19 7.99 -2.73 -3.63
CA ARG A 19 7.41 -3.43 -2.49
C ARG A 19 6.98 -4.83 -2.91
N SER A 20 7.18 -5.80 -2.02
CA SER A 20 6.66 -7.15 -2.19
C SER A 20 5.14 -7.14 -2.02
N VAL A 21 4.49 -8.13 -2.60
CA VAL A 21 3.06 -8.39 -2.46
C VAL A 21 2.86 -9.56 -1.52
N MET A 22 1.89 -9.45 -0.61
CA MET A 22 1.47 -10.52 0.29
C MET A 22 -0.04 -10.68 0.16
N LEU A 23 -0.49 -11.88 -0.19
CA LEU A 23 -1.90 -12.24 -0.16
C LEU A 23 -2.26 -12.73 1.23
N VAL A 24 -3.40 -12.29 1.74
CA VAL A 24 -3.96 -12.69 3.04
C VAL A 24 -5.40 -13.12 2.80
N GLU A 25 -5.79 -14.25 3.37
CA GLU A 25 -7.16 -14.75 3.31
C GLU A 25 -8.06 -13.97 4.28
N GLY A 26 -9.24 -13.59 3.82
CA GLY A 26 -10.26 -12.83 4.57
C GLY A 26 -10.56 -11.46 3.99
N ASP A 27 -11.45 -10.74 4.65
CA ASP A 27 -11.98 -9.42 4.24
C ASP A 27 -11.22 -8.22 4.80
N SER A 28 -10.33 -8.45 5.77
CA SER A 28 -9.74 -7.41 6.61
C SER A 28 -8.23 -7.54 6.74
N LEU A 29 -7.56 -6.40 6.94
CA LEU A 29 -6.10 -6.35 7.06
C LEU A 29 -5.63 -7.10 8.32
N PRO A 30 -4.45 -7.75 8.27
CA PRO A 30 -3.88 -8.38 9.45
C PRO A 30 -3.63 -7.32 10.55
N PRO A 31 -3.80 -7.69 11.83
CA PRO A 31 -3.61 -6.75 12.94
C PRO A 31 -2.19 -6.19 13.01
N GLN A 32 -1.21 -6.99 12.55
CA GLN A 32 0.19 -6.60 12.43
C GLN A 32 0.57 -6.50 10.96
N MET A 33 0.59 -5.26 10.46
CA MET A 33 0.95 -4.99 9.08
C MET A 33 2.47 -5.10 8.85
N PRO A 34 2.92 -5.88 7.84
CA PRO A 34 4.32 -5.99 7.50
C PRO A 34 4.90 -4.66 7.04
N ILE A 35 6.19 -4.47 7.30
CA ILE A 35 6.93 -3.29 6.84
C ILE A 35 7.23 -3.48 5.35
N ARG A 36 7.03 -2.41 4.55
CA ARG A 36 7.37 -2.37 3.12
C ARG A 36 6.63 -3.37 2.20
N SER A 37 5.68 -4.15 2.68
CA SER A 37 4.83 -4.97 1.80
C SER A 37 3.53 -4.24 1.44
N ILE A 38 2.96 -4.62 0.30
CA ILE A 38 1.58 -4.36 -0.07
C ILE A 38 0.80 -5.63 0.24
N VAL A 39 -0.12 -5.55 1.19
CA VAL A 39 -1.02 -6.64 1.56
C VAL A 39 -2.27 -6.54 0.71
N VAL A 40 -2.74 -7.66 0.17
CA VAL A 40 -4.01 -7.78 -0.54
C VAL A 40 -4.84 -8.80 0.20
N THR A 41 -6.04 -8.41 0.60
CA THR A 41 -6.99 -9.32 1.24
C THR A 41 -7.91 -9.94 0.19
N VAL A 42 -8.08 -11.25 0.26
CA VAL A 42 -8.86 -12.04 -0.70
C VAL A 42 -9.75 -13.00 0.08
N GLU A 43 -11.03 -13.00 -0.25
CA GLU A 43 -12.01 -13.95 0.30
C GLU A 43 -12.97 -14.32 -0.83
N ASP A 44 -13.30 -15.60 -0.95
CA ASP A 44 -14.19 -16.14 -2.00
C ASP A 44 -13.83 -15.67 -3.42
N GLU A 45 -12.52 -15.67 -3.74
CA GLU A 45 -11.94 -15.21 -5.02
C GLU A 45 -12.12 -13.69 -5.31
N GLU A 46 -12.69 -12.93 -4.39
CA GLU A 46 -12.84 -11.48 -4.50
C GLU A 46 -11.76 -10.72 -3.71
N ILE A 47 -11.24 -9.64 -4.28
CA ILE A 47 -10.26 -8.77 -3.62
C ILE A 47 -11.00 -7.72 -2.79
N TRP A 48 -10.80 -7.75 -1.49
CA TRP A 48 -11.50 -6.86 -0.55
C TRP A 48 -10.82 -5.50 -0.40
N CYS A 49 -9.56 -5.52 0.03
CA CYS A 49 -8.80 -4.30 0.23
C CYS A 49 -7.29 -4.49 0.00
N VAL A 50 -6.61 -3.36 -0.12
CA VAL A 50 -5.16 -3.29 -0.17
C VAL A 50 -4.65 -2.51 1.03
N GLY A 51 -3.71 -3.10 1.75
CA GLY A 51 -3.09 -2.52 2.92
C GLY A 51 -1.61 -2.25 2.73
N LEU A 52 -1.12 -1.13 3.28
CA LEU A 52 0.32 -0.88 3.37
C LEU A 52 0.67 0.08 4.50
N LYS A 53 1.86 -0.08 5.08
CA LYS A 53 2.44 0.96 5.91
C LYS A 53 2.79 2.19 5.07
N CYS A 54 2.41 3.36 5.55
CA CYS A 54 2.58 4.62 4.84
C CYS A 54 4.07 4.82 4.45
N PRO A 55 4.36 5.06 3.15
CA PRO A 55 5.74 5.18 2.66
C PRO A 55 6.49 6.39 3.22
N CYS A 56 5.81 7.38 3.80
CA CYS A 56 6.50 8.49 4.47
C CYS A 56 7.20 8.08 5.78
N GLY A 57 6.99 6.84 6.25
CA GLY A 57 7.60 6.29 7.46
C GLY A 57 6.93 6.70 8.76
N CYS A 58 5.74 7.32 8.74
CA CYS A 58 4.99 7.67 9.95
C CYS A 58 4.41 6.46 10.70
N GLY A 59 4.40 5.27 10.08
CA GLY A 59 3.90 4.02 10.68
C GLY A 59 2.38 3.81 10.56
N TYR A 60 1.66 4.79 10.03
CA TYR A 60 0.22 4.66 9.76
C TYR A 60 -0.06 3.52 8.77
N THR A 61 -1.05 2.68 9.08
CA THR A 61 -1.58 1.69 8.13
C THR A 61 -2.57 2.39 7.23
N ILE A 62 -2.32 2.33 5.93
CA ILE A 62 -3.24 2.78 4.90
C ILE A 62 -4.01 1.55 4.43
N GLU A 63 -5.34 1.64 4.44
CA GLU A 63 -6.25 0.65 3.91
C GLU A 63 -7.03 1.27 2.75
N LEU A 64 -7.09 0.57 1.63
CA LEU A 64 -7.68 1.03 0.38
C LEU A 64 -8.70 -0.02 -0.08
N PRO A 65 -10.00 0.25 0.04
CA PRO A 65 -11.03 -0.66 -0.44
C PRO A 65 -10.92 -0.88 -1.96
N ILE A 66 -11.06 -2.14 -2.39
CA ILE A 66 -11.07 -2.55 -3.80
C ILE A 66 -12.48 -2.97 -4.25
N ILE A 67 -13.30 -3.47 -3.33
CA ILE A 67 -14.69 -3.87 -3.58
C ILE A 67 -15.49 -2.79 -4.34
N LYS A 68 -16.39 -3.22 -5.21
CA LYS A 68 -17.07 -2.35 -6.18
C LYS A 68 -17.95 -1.29 -5.52
N GLU A 69 -18.52 -1.62 -4.37
CA GLU A 69 -19.48 -0.83 -3.60
C GLU A 69 -18.81 0.32 -2.83
N ALA A 70 -17.50 0.22 -2.57
CA ALA A 70 -16.79 1.19 -1.75
C ALA A 70 -16.64 2.56 -2.44
N LYS A 71 -16.67 3.62 -1.63
CA LYS A 71 -16.42 5.00 -2.06
C LYS A 71 -15.65 5.76 -0.97
N PRO A 72 -14.40 6.21 -1.22
CA PRO A 72 -13.60 5.97 -2.42
C PRO A 72 -13.19 4.49 -2.56
N ARG A 73 -12.95 4.05 -3.80
CA ARG A 73 -12.38 2.74 -4.14
C ARG A 73 -11.12 2.89 -4.97
N TRP A 74 -10.32 1.84 -4.99
CA TRP A 74 -9.16 1.70 -5.85
C TRP A 74 -9.33 0.49 -6.78
N ASP A 75 -8.88 0.65 -8.01
CA ASP A 75 -8.66 -0.44 -8.94
C ASP A 75 -7.23 -0.96 -8.76
N LEU A 76 -7.08 -2.28 -8.85
CA LEU A 76 -5.81 -2.98 -8.71
C LEU A 76 -5.49 -3.71 -10.01
N ASN A 77 -4.24 -3.59 -10.46
CA ASN A 77 -3.71 -4.36 -11.58
C ASN A 77 -2.46 -5.12 -11.12
N ILE A 78 -2.37 -6.40 -11.49
CA ILE A 78 -1.20 -7.26 -11.25
C ILE A 78 -0.56 -7.55 -12.60
N ASN A 79 0.73 -7.24 -12.74
CA ASN A 79 1.49 -7.57 -13.94
C ASN A 79 2.06 -9.00 -13.90
N LEU A 80 2.67 -9.44 -15.00
CA LEU A 80 3.27 -10.78 -15.13
C LEU A 80 4.42 -11.06 -14.14
N GLN A 81 4.94 -10.03 -13.48
CA GLN A 81 5.98 -10.13 -12.45
C GLN A 81 5.40 -10.10 -11.02
N ASN A 82 4.08 -10.29 -10.87
CA ASN A 82 3.34 -10.21 -9.61
C ASN A 82 3.49 -8.88 -8.88
N GLN A 83 3.65 -7.78 -9.63
CA GLN A 83 3.74 -6.44 -9.06
C GLN A 83 2.40 -5.72 -9.18
N ILE A 84 2.03 -5.00 -8.13
CA ILE A 84 0.76 -4.29 -8.04
C ILE A 84 0.88 -2.85 -8.53
N SER A 85 -0.08 -2.41 -9.34
CA SER A 85 -0.39 -1.01 -9.59
C SER A 85 -1.77 -0.68 -9.04
N LEU A 86 -1.92 0.52 -8.47
CA LEU A 86 -3.19 1.01 -7.94
C LEU A 86 -3.64 2.27 -8.69
N TYR A 87 -4.95 2.39 -8.88
CA TYR A 87 -5.59 3.57 -9.45
C TYR A 87 -6.86 3.92 -8.64
N PRO A 88 -7.12 5.19 -8.29
CA PRO A 88 -6.30 6.37 -8.52
C PRO A 88 -5.08 6.44 -7.57
N SER A 89 -4.35 7.55 -7.59
CA SER A 89 -3.29 7.83 -6.60
C SER A 89 -3.85 7.78 -5.18
N VAL A 90 -3.00 7.47 -4.21
CA VAL A 90 -3.34 7.50 -2.79
C VAL A 90 -3.07 8.91 -2.26
N PHE A 91 -4.13 9.60 -1.81
CA PHE A 91 -4.00 10.88 -1.12
C PHE A 91 -4.67 10.84 0.25
N LEU A 92 -3.86 10.88 1.30
CA LEU A 92 -4.36 10.93 2.68
C LEU A 92 -4.84 12.36 3.00
N LYS A 93 -6.14 12.57 3.14
CA LYS A 93 -6.69 13.90 3.50
C LYS A 93 -6.40 14.30 4.97
N LYS A 94 -6.08 13.33 5.82
CA LYS A 94 -5.78 13.49 7.26
C LYS A 94 -4.41 12.88 7.59
N GLY A 95 -3.87 13.19 8.77
CA GLY A 95 -2.58 12.67 9.22
C GLY A 95 -1.40 13.26 8.45
N CYS A 96 -0.47 12.42 7.99
CA CYS A 96 0.78 12.84 7.33
C CYS A 96 0.61 13.43 5.92
N LYS A 97 -0.62 13.49 5.38
CA LYS A 97 -0.95 14.08 4.08
C LYS A 97 -0.12 13.57 2.90
N SER A 98 0.38 12.33 2.99
CA SER A 98 1.15 11.70 1.92
C SER A 98 0.31 11.55 0.66
N HIS A 99 0.91 11.89 -0.48
CA HIS A 99 0.31 11.75 -1.81
C HIS A 99 1.28 11.05 -2.75
N PHE A 100 0.89 9.87 -3.23
CA PHE A 100 1.75 9.04 -4.07
C PHE A 100 0.93 8.08 -4.95
N TRP A 101 1.59 7.55 -5.97
CA TRP A 101 1.14 6.42 -6.77
C TRP A 101 1.81 5.15 -6.33
N VAL A 102 1.12 4.02 -6.53
CA VAL A 102 1.71 2.69 -6.53
C VAL A 102 1.70 2.19 -7.97
N LYS A 103 2.87 2.01 -8.59
CA LYS A 103 2.99 1.51 -9.97
C LYS A 103 4.03 0.40 -10.02
N ASN A 104 3.63 -0.79 -10.44
CA ASN A 104 4.50 -1.97 -10.51
C ASN A 104 5.28 -2.19 -9.19
N GLY A 105 4.56 -2.08 -8.07
CA GLY A 105 5.09 -2.19 -6.71
C GLY A 105 5.94 -1.01 -6.24
N LYS A 106 6.24 -0.02 -7.09
CA LYS A 106 7.02 1.17 -6.72
C LYS A 106 6.14 2.29 -6.18
N ILE A 107 6.68 3.02 -5.20
CA ILE A 107 6.08 4.25 -4.67
C ILE A 107 6.59 5.43 -5.48
N ILE A 108 5.69 6.16 -6.13
CA ILE A 108 6.03 7.36 -6.92
C ILE A 108 5.30 8.55 -6.30
N TRP A 109 6.05 9.42 -5.64
CA TRP A 109 5.50 10.60 -4.97
C TRP A 109 4.93 11.61 -5.97
N CYS A 110 3.79 12.21 -5.61
CA CYS A 110 3.25 13.35 -6.34
C CYS A 110 3.97 14.64 -5.91
N SER A 111 4.04 15.61 -6.82
CA SER A 111 4.56 16.97 -6.59
C SER A 111 3.53 17.87 -5.92
#